data_AF-I1CHN1-F1
#
_entry.id   AF-I1CHN1-F1
#
_cell.length_a   1.000
_cell.length_b   1.000
_cell.length_c   1.000
_cell.angle_alpha   90.00
_cell.angle_beta   90.00
_cell.angle_gamma   90.00
#
_symmetry.space_group_name_H-M   'P 1'
#
loop_
_entity.id
_entity.type
_entity.pdbx_description
1 polymer ?
#
loop_
_entity_poly.entity_id
_entity_poly.type
_entity_poly.pdbx_seq_one_letter_code
_entity_poly.pdbx_strand_id
1 'polypeptide(L)'
;MPKKVSNDKREAVKSGIRSGRTTMDISRTTGVSKWTINRIRKEEKNIKARNRGGRPVVVKKITNAIIRLKFRQGLLRTDSDAQLFLRSLGYSISKRSVRRLLRKIGFKSGIKKYKPFISYTNQKKRLKWCRDKTSWTVEDWKSVIFSDETKINVWGADESLAYYGLKNCDVLFQHDNDPKHKSRHTTNWLSDNGISVLKDWPPQSPDLNPIEYVWRQLKSKLSQYDTTPRSMDDLWKRIDKEWNSFTESDMQPYYESMPKRIAAVIKRRGNYTNF
;
A
#
# COMPACT_ATOMS: atom_id res chain seq x y z
N MET A 1 45.44 -20.54 48.53
CA MET A 1 44.09 -20.21 47.98
C MET A 1 43.94 -18.69 47.87
N PRO A 2 43.38 -18.12 46.79
CA PRO A 2 43.18 -16.67 46.70
C PRO A 2 42.20 -16.20 47.78
N LYS A 3 42.54 -15.16 48.54
CA LYS A 3 41.66 -14.59 49.59
C LYS A 3 40.32 -14.18 48.98
N LYS A 4 39.22 -14.72 49.52
CA LYS A 4 37.86 -14.41 49.10
C LYS A 4 37.57 -12.95 49.49
N VAL A 5 37.05 -12.16 48.55
CA VAL A 5 36.65 -10.76 48.82
C VAL A 5 35.54 -10.76 49.88
N SER A 6 35.63 -9.88 50.88
CA SER A 6 34.59 -9.73 51.91
C SER A 6 33.21 -9.51 51.28
N ASN A 7 32.17 -10.05 51.91
CA ASN A 7 30.78 -9.92 51.45
C ASN A 7 30.38 -8.44 51.28
N ASP A 8 30.82 -7.55 52.19
CA ASP A 8 30.49 -6.11 52.11
C ASP A 8 31.08 -5.46 50.86
N LYS A 9 32.33 -5.78 50.54
CA LYS A 9 33.00 -5.29 49.32
C LYS A 9 32.33 -5.88 48.07
N ARG A 10 31.87 -7.13 48.12
CA ARG A 10 31.16 -7.77 47.01
C ARG A 10 29.81 -7.11 46.75
N GLU A 11 29.04 -6.78 47.79
CA GLU A 11 27.77 -6.06 47.66
C GLU A 11 27.97 -4.62 47.20
N ALA A 12 28.99 -3.91 47.68
CA ALA A 12 29.35 -2.57 47.18
C ALA A 12 29.71 -2.58 45.69
N VAL A 13 30.46 -3.60 45.23
CA VAL A 13 30.77 -3.79 43.80
C VAL A 13 29.48 -4.06 43.00
N LYS A 14 28.60 -4.96 43.46
CA LYS A 14 27.32 -5.23 42.78
C LYS A 14 26.45 -3.97 42.67
N SER A 15 26.34 -3.21 43.77
CA SER A 15 25.60 -1.93 43.80
C SER A 15 26.17 -0.95 42.78
N GLY A 16 27.49 -0.73 42.76
CA GLY A 16 28.14 0.15 41.79
C GLY A 16 27.94 -0.27 40.32
N ILE A 17 27.91 -1.58 40.04
CA ILE A 17 27.63 -2.10 38.70
C ILE A 17 26.15 -1.86 38.32
N ARG A 18 25.20 -2.09 39.22
CA ARG A 18 23.77 -1.82 39.00
C ARG A 18 23.50 -0.33 38.74
N SER A 19 24.24 0.55 39.42
CA SER A 19 24.21 2.01 39.18
C SER A 19 24.96 2.47 37.91
N GLY A 20 25.50 1.55 37.09
CA GLY A 20 26.14 1.89 35.82
C GLY A 20 27.50 2.59 35.90
N ARG A 21 28.14 2.63 37.08
CA ARG A 21 29.46 3.26 37.28
C ARG A 21 30.55 2.54 36.49
N THR A 22 31.65 3.25 36.18
CA THR A 22 32.76 2.62 35.45
C THR A 22 33.50 1.64 36.35
N THR A 23 34.11 0.61 35.76
CA THR A 23 34.96 -0.35 36.49
C THR A 23 36.10 0.37 37.22
N MET A 24 36.56 1.52 36.70
CA MET A 24 37.59 2.34 37.33
C MET A 24 37.08 3.05 38.58
N ASP A 25 35.88 3.65 38.54
CA ASP A 25 35.29 4.32 39.69
C ASP A 25 34.99 3.34 40.82
N ILE A 26 34.43 2.17 40.47
CA ILE A 26 34.14 1.11 41.44
C ILE A 26 35.43 0.63 42.11
N SER A 27 36.51 0.47 41.33
CA SER A 27 37.81 0.06 41.86
C SER A 27 38.39 1.09 42.83
N ARG A 28 38.27 2.39 42.52
CA ARG A 28 38.70 3.49 43.41
C ARG A 28 37.90 3.53 44.71
N THR A 29 36.58 3.36 44.64
CA THR A 29 35.70 3.45 45.82
C THR A 29 35.77 2.21 46.71
N THR A 30 35.89 1.01 46.13
CA THR A 30 35.82 -0.25 46.89
C THR A 30 37.18 -0.85 47.25
N GLY A 31 38.26 -0.32 46.65
CA GLY A 31 39.61 -0.88 46.75
C GLY A 31 39.76 -2.28 46.12
N VAL A 32 38.75 -2.75 45.38
CA VAL A 32 38.77 -4.05 44.70
C VAL A 32 39.43 -3.91 43.32
N SER A 33 40.26 -4.90 42.94
CA SER A 33 40.94 -4.86 41.65
C SER A 33 39.96 -4.91 40.47
N LYS A 34 40.29 -4.21 39.38
CA LYS A 34 39.49 -4.16 38.14
C LYS A 34 39.17 -5.57 37.60
N TRP A 35 40.10 -6.51 37.76
CA TRP A 35 39.93 -7.90 37.36
C TRP A 35 38.81 -8.59 38.14
N THR A 36 38.83 -8.47 39.47
CA THR A 36 37.81 -9.06 40.35
C THR A 36 36.43 -8.43 40.12
N ILE A 37 36.37 -7.13 39.86
CA ILE A 37 35.12 -6.43 39.50
C ILE A 37 34.55 -6.97 38.18
N ASN A 38 35.38 -7.17 37.15
CA ASN A 38 34.93 -7.73 35.87
C ASN A 38 34.50 -9.20 35.99
N ARG A 39 35.11 -9.96 36.89
CA ARG A 39 34.68 -11.33 37.22
C ARG A 39 33.30 -11.34 37.89
N ILE A 40 33.10 -10.52 38.92
CA ILE A 40 31.79 -10.35 39.60
C ILE A 40 30.71 -9.88 38.61
N ARG A 41 31.06 -8.96 37.69
CA ARG A 41 30.17 -8.48 36.63
C ARG A 41 29.72 -9.59 35.66
N LYS A 42 30.58 -10.60 35.39
CA LYS A 42 30.23 -11.75 34.55
C LYS A 42 29.36 -12.77 35.29
N GLU A 43 29.57 -12.93 36.59
CA GLU A 43 28.78 -13.84 37.44
C GLU A 43 27.33 -13.34 37.65
N GLU A 44 27.13 -12.03 37.62
CA GLU A 44 25.82 -11.41 37.81
C GLU A 44 25.02 -11.37 36.50
N LYS A 45 24.10 -12.34 36.33
CA LYS A 45 23.31 -12.57 35.10
C LYS A 45 22.35 -11.42 34.69
N ASN A 46 22.11 -10.43 35.55
CA ASN A 46 21.06 -9.41 35.37
C ASN A 46 21.56 -7.98 35.03
N ILE A 47 22.81 -7.80 34.60
CA ILE A 47 23.33 -6.47 34.25
C ILE A 47 23.31 -6.27 32.74
N LYS A 48 22.52 -5.28 32.27
CA LYS A 48 22.55 -4.84 30.87
C LYS A 48 23.96 -4.38 30.50
N ALA A 49 24.51 -4.94 29.43
CA ALA A 49 25.80 -4.50 28.91
C ALA A 49 25.78 -3.00 28.61
N ARG A 50 26.82 -2.27 29.01
CA ARG A 50 26.94 -0.84 28.71
C ARG A 50 26.92 -0.65 27.21
N ASN A 51 26.10 0.29 26.71
CA ASN A 51 26.12 0.70 25.31
C ASN A 51 27.54 1.16 24.95
N ARG A 52 28.23 0.34 24.15
CA ARG A 52 29.47 0.77 23.48
C ARG A 52 29.02 1.80 22.46
N GLY A 53 29.38 3.06 22.66
CA GLY A 53 28.95 4.16 21.79
C GLY A 53 29.07 3.78 20.31
N GLY A 54 28.03 4.08 19.54
CA GLY A 54 27.99 3.76 18.12
C GLY A 54 28.82 4.75 17.29
N ARG A 55 29.06 4.39 16.03
CA ARG A 55 29.66 5.30 15.04
C ARG A 55 28.84 6.61 14.95
N PRO A 56 29.48 7.78 14.91
CA PRO A 56 28.79 9.05 14.73
C PRO A 56 27.84 9.05 13.53
N VAL A 57 26.67 9.67 13.69
CA VAL A 57 25.67 9.76 12.64
C VAL A 57 26.15 10.77 11.59
N VAL A 58 26.22 10.33 10.33
CA VAL A 58 26.70 11.16 9.20
C VAL A 58 25.81 12.38 8.95
N VAL A 59 24.50 12.25 9.10
CA VAL A 59 23.52 13.31 8.79
C VAL A 59 22.97 13.94 10.08
N LYS A 60 23.05 15.28 10.16
CA LYS A 60 22.59 16.06 11.32
C LYS A 60 21.07 15.95 11.52
N LYS A 61 20.60 16.11 12.76
CA LYS A 61 19.16 16.05 13.10
C LYS A 61 18.32 17.09 12.32
N ILE A 62 18.85 18.29 12.12
CA ILE A 62 18.16 19.35 11.35
C ILE A 62 17.96 18.95 9.88
N THR A 63 18.97 18.35 9.26
CA THR A 63 18.88 17.86 7.88
C THR A 63 17.84 16.75 7.75
N ASN A 64 17.69 15.90 8.78
CA ASN A 64 16.61 14.90 8.81
C ASN A 64 15.22 15.54 8.82
N ALA A 65 15.03 16.64 9.55
CA ALA A 65 13.77 17.39 9.55
C ALA A 65 13.48 18.00 8.16
N ILE A 66 14.50 18.56 7.50
CA ILE A 66 14.37 19.12 6.15
C ILE A 66 14.00 18.04 5.12
N ILE A 67 14.64 16.87 5.18
CA ILE A 67 14.29 15.74 4.30
C ILE A 67 12.83 15.33 4.51
N ARG A 68 12.40 15.19 5.77
CA ARG A 68 10.99 14.87 6.08
C ARG A 68 10.03 15.89 5.45
N LEU A 69 10.33 17.18 5.59
CA LEU A 69 9.50 18.25 5.03
C LEU A 69 9.43 18.16 3.50
N LYS A 70 10.58 18.01 2.82
CA LYS A 70 10.64 17.93 1.36
C LYS A 70 9.90 16.72 0.79
N PHE A 71 9.94 15.56 1.47
CA PHE A 71 9.12 14.41 1.08
C PHE A 71 7.62 14.68 1.28
N ARG A 72 7.22 15.35 2.39
CA ARG A 72 5.81 15.72 2.62
C ARG A 72 5.28 16.72 1.59
N GLN A 73 6.13 17.64 1.13
CA GLN A 73 5.81 18.61 0.09
C GLN A 73 5.87 18.00 -1.33
N GLY A 74 6.29 16.75 -1.48
CA GLY A 74 6.41 16.09 -2.79
C GLY A 74 7.59 16.56 -3.65
N LEU A 75 8.51 17.34 -3.06
CA LEU A 75 9.74 17.84 -3.70
C LEU A 75 10.81 16.75 -3.82
N LEU A 76 10.77 15.74 -2.95
CA LEU A 76 11.58 14.52 -3.05
C LEU A 76 10.62 13.34 -3.15
N ARG A 77 10.85 12.45 -4.12
CA ARG A 77 9.98 11.30 -4.37
C ARG A 77 10.72 9.98 -4.19
N THR A 78 12.01 9.95 -4.53
CA THR A 78 12.83 8.75 -4.50
C THR A 78 13.99 8.86 -3.52
N ASP A 79 14.59 7.72 -3.19
CA ASP A 79 15.85 7.66 -2.46
C ASP A 79 17.02 8.28 -3.25
N SER A 80 16.91 8.31 -4.58
CA SER A 80 17.88 8.94 -5.47
C SER A 80 17.78 10.46 -5.39
N ASP A 81 16.57 11.03 -5.38
CA ASP A 81 16.36 12.46 -5.18
C ASP A 81 16.91 12.90 -3.82
N ALA A 82 16.64 12.11 -2.78
CA ALA A 82 17.14 12.37 -1.44
C ALA A 82 18.67 12.26 -1.36
N GLN A 83 19.29 11.35 -2.12
CA GLN A 83 20.74 11.26 -2.22
C GLN A 83 21.34 12.49 -2.90
N LEU A 84 20.78 12.92 -4.04
CA LEU A 84 21.23 14.11 -4.76
C LEU A 84 21.12 15.36 -3.88
N PHE A 85 19.99 15.51 -3.19
CA PHE A 85 19.80 16.59 -2.22
C PHE A 85 20.85 16.55 -1.10
N LEU A 86 21.10 15.40 -0.49
CA LEU A 86 22.11 15.27 0.55
C LEU A 86 23.53 15.57 0.03
N ARG A 87 23.86 15.13 -1.19
CA ARG A 87 25.15 15.45 -1.83
C ARG A 87 25.29 16.95 -2.09
N SER A 88 24.22 17.63 -2.51
CA SER A 88 24.22 19.09 -2.70
C SER A 88 24.49 19.87 -1.41
N LEU A 89 24.19 19.27 -0.25
CA LEU A 89 24.50 19.83 1.07
C LEU A 89 25.89 19.43 1.60
N GLY A 90 26.72 18.79 0.76
CA GLY A 90 28.08 18.36 1.11
C GLY A 90 28.18 16.99 1.78
N TYR A 91 27.10 16.21 1.87
CA TYR A 91 27.16 14.87 2.46
C TYR A 91 27.62 13.82 1.45
N SER A 92 28.73 13.14 1.74
CA SER A 92 29.12 11.93 1.03
C SER A 92 28.33 10.72 1.54
N ILE A 93 27.26 10.36 0.83
CA ILE A 93 26.34 9.29 1.23
C ILE A 93 25.93 8.39 0.06
N SER A 94 25.85 7.08 0.30
CA SER A 94 25.35 6.09 -0.64
C SER A 94 23.82 5.97 -0.58
N LYS A 95 23.17 5.53 -1.67
CA LYS A 95 21.72 5.27 -1.69
C LYS A 95 21.28 4.32 -0.57
N ARG A 96 22.10 3.33 -0.23
CA ARG A 96 21.83 2.39 0.88
C ARG A 96 21.73 3.09 2.22
N SER A 97 22.64 4.03 2.49
CA SER A 97 22.62 4.85 3.70
C SER A 97 21.43 5.81 3.73
N VAL A 98 21.05 6.37 2.58
CA VAL A 98 19.81 7.15 2.43
C VAL A 98 18.59 6.31 2.79
N ARG A 99 18.43 5.09 2.25
CA ARG A 99 17.32 4.20 2.63
C ARG A 99 17.28 3.86 4.12
N ARG A 100 18.45 3.62 4.75
CA ARG A 100 18.54 3.40 6.20
C ARG A 100 18.08 4.64 6.97
N LEU A 101 18.50 5.82 6.51
CA LEU A 101 18.08 7.09 7.10
C LEU A 101 16.56 7.27 6.96
N LEU A 102 16.00 7.10 5.75
CA LEU A 102 14.57 7.20 5.46
C LEU A 102 13.74 6.26 6.35
N ARG A 103 14.18 4.99 6.52
CA ARG A 103 13.55 4.05 7.45
C ARG A 103 13.64 4.49 8.92
N LYS A 104 14.81 4.98 9.35
CA LYS A 104 15.01 5.51 10.72
C LYS A 104 14.10 6.71 11.00
N ILE A 105 13.84 7.54 9.98
CA ILE A 105 12.88 8.65 10.10
C ILE A 105 11.42 8.22 9.83
N GLY A 106 11.14 6.93 9.66
CA GLY A 106 9.77 6.40 9.59
C GLY A 106 9.14 6.38 8.20
N PHE A 107 9.90 6.66 7.13
CA PHE A 107 9.40 6.41 5.77
C PHE A 107 9.52 4.92 5.40
N LYS A 108 8.54 4.44 4.63
CA LYS A 108 8.53 3.13 4.00
C LYS A 108 8.47 3.31 2.49
N SER A 109 9.18 2.48 1.75
CA SER A 109 9.07 2.42 0.29
C SER A 109 7.79 1.72 -0.10
N GLY A 110 7.10 2.23 -1.12
CA GLY A 110 5.96 1.58 -1.75
C GLY A 110 5.94 1.88 -3.24
N ILE A 111 5.43 0.93 -4.03
CA ILE A 111 5.21 1.15 -5.45
C ILE A 111 4.04 2.13 -5.57
N LYS A 112 4.25 3.25 -6.29
CA LYS A 112 3.17 4.18 -6.60
C LYS A 112 2.19 3.45 -7.51
N LYS A 113 0.98 3.17 -7.02
CA LYS A 113 -0.09 2.61 -7.86
C LYS A 113 -0.39 3.59 -8.99
N TYR A 114 -0.44 3.09 -10.22
CA TYR A 114 -0.91 3.88 -11.35
C TYR A 114 -2.36 4.29 -11.08
N LYS A 115 -2.62 5.60 -11.19
CA LYS A 115 -3.96 6.18 -11.13
C LYS A 115 -4.01 7.17 -12.28
N PRO A 116 -4.94 7.02 -13.23
CA PRO A 116 -5.10 7.98 -14.30
C PRO A 116 -5.25 9.40 -13.74
N PHE A 117 -5.01 10.41 -14.55
CA PHE A 117 -5.33 11.76 -14.13
C PHE A 117 -6.85 12.00 -14.28
N ILE A 118 -7.52 12.43 -13.21
CA ILE A 118 -8.90 12.92 -13.28
C ILE A 118 -8.84 14.43 -13.43
N SER A 119 -9.42 14.96 -14.51
CA SER A 119 -9.54 16.40 -14.70
C SER A 119 -10.33 17.05 -13.55
N TYR A 120 -10.03 18.30 -13.24
CA TYR A 120 -10.75 19.05 -12.20
C TYR A 120 -12.27 19.09 -12.47
N THR A 121 -12.66 19.21 -13.75
CA THR A 121 -14.06 19.14 -14.20
C THR A 121 -14.71 17.79 -13.86
N ASN A 122 -14.01 16.67 -14.10
CA ASN A 122 -14.50 15.34 -13.77
C ASN A 122 -14.57 15.12 -12.25
N GLN A 123 -13.60 15.63 -11.49
CA GLN A 123 -13.64 15.59 -10.02
C GLN A 123 -14.89 16.30 -9.47
N LYS A 124 -15.26 17.46 -10.03
CA LYS A 124 -16.50 18.17 -9.65
C LYS A 124 -17.75 17.35 -9.98
N LYS A 125 -17.83 16.77 -11.18
CA LYS A 125 -18.95 15.91 -11.59
C LYS A 125 -19.12 14.71 -10.66
N ARG A 126 -18.01 14.02 -10.34
CA ARG A 126 -17.95 12.93 -9.35
C ARG A 126 -18.44 13.38 -7.98
N LEU A 127 -17.95 14.51 -7.48
CA LEU A 127 -18.33 15.02 -6.17
C LEU A 127 -19.81 15.41 -6.10
N LYS A 128 -20.34 16.04 -7.15
CA LYS A 128 -21.77 16.36 -7.25
C LYS A 128 -22.61 15.09 -7.20
N TRP A 129 -22.31 14.13 -8.07
CA TRP A 129 -23.04 12.86 -8.12
C TRP A 129 -23.03 12.11 -6.78
N CYS A 130 -21.87 12.04 -6.10
CA CYS A 130 -21.79 11.41 -4.78
C CYS A 130 -22.61 12.14 -3.70
N ARG A 131 -22.67 13.48 -3.75
CA ARG A 131 -23.49 14.27 -2.81
C ARG A 131 -24.98 14.02 -3.03
N ASP A 132 -25.41 14.00 -4.29
CA ASP A 132 -26.80 13.74 -4.68
C ASP A 132 -27.27 12.32 -4.29
N LYS A 133 -26.32 11.40 -4.10
CA LYS A 133 -26.56 10.00 -3.73
C LYS A 133 -26.18 9.68 -2.28
N THR A 134 -25.92 10.68 -1.45
CA THR A 134 -25.54 10.48 -0.04
C THR A 134 -26.73 10.01 0.81
N SER A 135 -27.96 10.38 0.45
CA SER A 135 -29.18 9.95 1.15
C SER A 135 -29.63 8.52 0.77
N TRP A 136 -29.02 7.92 -0.24
CA TRP A 136 -29.41 6.58 -0.72
C TRP A 136 -28.97 5.51 0.27
N THR A 137 -29.92 4.66 0.64
CA THR A 137 -29.74 3.51 1.52
C THR A 137 -29.21 2.30 0.76
N VAL A 138 -28.81 1.25 1.49
CA VAL A 138 -28.39 -0.03 0.90
C VAL A 138 -29.53 -0.64 0.06
N GLU A 139 -30.78 -0.47 0.47
CA GLU A 139 -31.94 -1.00 -0.25
C GLU A 139 -32.13 -0.30 -1.60
N ASP A 140 -31.92 1.03 -1.64
CA ASP A 140 -31.93 1.77 -2.91
C ASP A 140 -30.85 1.24 -3.85
N TRP A 141 -29.65 0.92 -3.34
CA TRP A 141 -28.57 0.32 -4.15
C TRP A 141 -28.84 -1.12 -4.57
N LYS A 142 -29.61 -1.89 -3.78
CA LYS A 142 -30.02 -3.26 -4.15
C LYS A 142 -30.86 -3.27 -5.42
N SER A 143 -31.62 -2.20 -5.67
CA SER A 143 -32.43 -2.03 -6.88
C SER A 143 -31.66 -1.56 -8.13
N VAL A 144 -30.36 -1.29 -8.01
CA VAL A 144 -29.54 -0.78 -9.12
C VAL A 144 -28.88 -1.93 -9.88
N ILE A 145 -29.15 -2.01 -11.18
CA ILE A 145 -28.43 -2.91 -12.09
C ILE A 145 -27.14 -2.23 -12.55
N PHE A 146 -26.00 -2.80 -12.19
CA PHE A 146 -24.68 -2.37 -12.66
C PHE A 146 -24.26 -3.19 -13.88
N SER A 147 -23.72 -2.53 -14.90
CA SER A 147 -23.20 -3.16 -16.12
C SER A 147 -21.87 -2.53 -16.49
N ASP A 148 -20.95 -3.34 -17.03
CA ASP A 148 -19.67 -2.91 -17.59
C ASP A 148 -19.09 -4.03 -18.44
N GLU A 149 -18.14 -3.71 -19.31
CA GLU A 149 -17.42 -4.69 -20.12
C GLU A 149 -16.06 -5.02 -19.49
N THR A 150 -15.64 -6.29 -19.58
CA THR A 150 -14.27 -6.67 -19.20
C THR A 150 -13.63 -7.57 -20.25
N LYS A 151 -12.31 -7.43 -20.39
CA LYS A 151 -11.51 -8.35 -21.21
C LYS A 151 -11.08 -9.56 -20.37
N ILE A 152 -11.37 -10.75 -20.88
CA ILE A 152 -10.81 -12.03 -20.41
C ILE A 152 -10.00 -12.59 -21.58
N ASN A 153 -8.70 -12.82 -21.36
CA ASN A 153 -7.84 -13.37 -22.40
C ASN A 153 -7.82 -14.89 -22.30
N VAL A 154 -7.79 -15.58 -23.46
CA VAL A 154 -7.62 -17.04 -23.54
C VAL A 154 -6.23 -17.45 -23.06
N TRP A 155 -5.21 -16.64 -23.38
CA TRP A 155 -3.83 -16.81 -22.97
C TRP A 155 -3.30 -15.55 -22.27
N GLY A 156 -2.13 -15.61 -21.64
CA GLY A 156 -1.44 -14.41 -21.16
C GLY A 156 -1.33 -13.34 -22.26
N ALA A 157 -1.26 -12.05 -21.91
CA ALA A 157 -1.13 -11.00 -22.92
C ALA A 157 0.07 -11.25 -23.84
N ASP A 158 1.18 -11.71 -23.27
CA ASP A 158 2.41 -12.03 -23.99
C ASP A 158 2.26 -13.27 -24.88
N GLU A 159 1.54 -14.29 -24.42
CA GLU A 159 1.25 -15.54 -25.17
C GLU A 159 0.25 -15.30 -26.30
N SER A 160 -0.73 -14.43 -26.08
CA SER A 160 -1.70 -14.00 -27.09
C SER A 160 -1.01 -13.22 -28.19
N LEU A 161 -0.10 -12.30 -27.84
CA LEU A 161 0.71 -11.58 -28.82
C LEU A 161 1.62 -12.52 -29.61
N ALA A 162 2.29 -13.46 -28.93
CA ALA A 162 3.13 -14.47 -29.57
C ALA A 162 2.34 -15.37 -30.53
N TYR A 163 1.12 -15.77 -30.17
CA TYR A 163 0.23 -16.54 -31.05
C TYR A 163 -0.08 -15.80 -32.37
N TYR A 164 -0.28 -14.48 -32.32
CA TYR A 164 -0.48 -13.65 -33.51
C TYR A 164 0.82 -13.18 -34.16
N GLY A 165 1.99 -13.65 -33.71
CA GLY A 165 3.30 -13.24 -34.23
C GLY A 165 3.70 -11.80 -33.89
N LEU A 166 3.03 -11.17 -32.92
CA LEU A 166 3.26 -9.79 -32.49
C LEU A 166 4.15 -9.74 -31.25
N LYS A 167 5.00 -8.72 -31.13
CA LYS A 167 5.73 -8.42 -29.88
C LYS A 167 5.07 -7.24 -29.17
N ASN A 168 5.21 -7.16 -27.85
CA ASN A 168 4.69 -6.04 -27.06
C ASN A 168 5.16 -4.66 -27.55
N CYS A 169 6.36 -4.56 -28.15
CA CYS A 169 6.88 -3.32 -28.72
C CYS A 169 6.21 -2.90 -30.04
N ASP A 170 5.43 -3.77 -30.65
CA ASP A 170 4.83 -3.58 -31.98
C ASP A 170 3.32 -3.26 -31.90
N VAL A 171 2.76 -3.12 -30.69
CA VAL A 171 1.31 -2.96 -30.47
C VAL A 171 0.99 -1.68 -29.70
N LEU A 172 0.10 -0.85 -30.26
CA LEU A 172 -0.50 0.30 -29.59
C LEU A 172 -1.80 -0.11 -28.90
N PHE A 173 -1.84 0.01 -27.57
CA PHE A 173 -3.02 -0.32 -26.77
C PHE A 173 -3.99 0.89 -26.68
N GLN A 174 -5.23 0.71 -27.15
CA GLN A 174 -6.32 1.68 -27.03
C GLN A 174 -7.34 1.17 -26.00
N HIS A 175 -7.93 2.09 -25.23
CA HIS A 175 -9.04 1.81 -24.31
C HIS A 175 -10.12 2.90 -24.46
N ASP A 176 -11.36 2.59 -24.06
CA ASP A 176 -12.50 3.42 -24.43
C ASP A 176 -12.74 4.67 -23.56
N ASN A 177 -13.54 5.54 -24.19
CA ASN A 177 -14.27 6.67 -23.64
C ASN A 177 -15.71 6.59 -24.23
N ASP A 178 -16.33 5.41 -24.12
CA ASP A 178 -17.33 4.88 -25.08
C ASP A 178 -18.63 5.71 -25.20
N PRO A 179 -18.89 6.33 -26.38
CA PRO A 179 -20.13 7.05 -26.67
C PRO A 179 -21.36 6.15 -26.88
N LYS A 180 -21.19 4.84 -27.13
CA LYS A 180 -22.30 3.95 -27.56
C LYS A 180 -23.40 3.81 -26.50
N HIS A 181 -23.05 3.89 -25.22
CA HIS A 181 -24.01 3.86 -24.11
C HIS A 181 -24.83 5.16 -23.98
N LYS A 182 -24.53 6.19 -24.77
CA LYS A 182 -25.28 7.46 -24.82
C LYS A 182 -25.99 7.67 -26.16
N SER A 183 -26.04 6.64 -27.02
CA SER A 183 -26.72 6.75 -28.31
C SER A 183 -28.23 6.92 -28.11
N ARG A 184 -28.87 7.73 -28.96
CA ARG A 184 -30.32 7.97 -28.91
C ARG A 184 -31.11 6.66 -29.07
N HIS A 185 -30.59 5.72 -29.85
CA HIS A 185 -31.20 4.41 -30.03
C HIS A 185 -31.23 3.60 -28.72
N THR A 186 -30.10 3.54 -28.00
CA THR A 186 -30.02 2.84 -26.71
C THR A 186 -30.91 3.50 -25.65
N THR A 187 -30.95 4.84 -25.58
CA THR A 187 -31.81 5.54 -24.61
C THR A 187 -33.30 5.37 -24.91
N ASN A 188 -33.68 5.36 -26.19
CA ASN A 188 -35.06 5.13 -26.60
C ASN A 188 -35.49 3.70 -26.27
N TRP A 189 -34.68 2.68 -26.63
CA TRP A 189 -34.99 1.30 -26.30
C TRP A 189 -35.16 1.07 -24.79
N LEU A 190 -34.28 1.66 -23.96
CA LEU A 190 -34.42 1.57 -22.50
C LEU A 190 -35.72 2.21 -22.00
N SER A 191 -36.09 3.36 -22.54
CA SER A 191 -37.36 4.03 -22.21
C SER A 191 -38.57 3.22 -22.66
N ASP A 192 -38.54 2.68 -23.88
CA ASP A 192 -39.62 1.89 -24.48
C ASP A 192 -39.85 0.57 -23.72
N ASN A 193 -38.81 0.05 -23.04
CA ASN A 193 -38.87 -1.13 -22.18
C ASN A 193 -39.09 -0.80 -20.69
N GLY A 194 -39.36 0.46 -20.33
CA GLY A 194 -39.63 0.87 -18.95
C GLY A 194 -38.42 0.84 -18.02
N ILE A 195 -37.20 0.77 -18.56
CA ILE A 195 -35.96 0.67 -17.79
C ILE A 195 -35.48 2.07 -17.40
N SER A 196 -35.53 2.38 -16.10
CA SER A 196 -35.04 3.64 -15.55
C SER A 196 -33.51 3.65 -15.46
N VAL A 197 -32.86 4.45 -16.30
CA VAL A 197 -31.40 4.61 -16.28
C VAL A 197 -30.96 5.47 -15.11
N LEU A 198 -29.92 5.04 -14.40
CA LEU A 198 -29.26 5.86 -13.38
C LEU A 198 -28.63 7.09 -14.03
N LYS A 199 -29.33 8.23 -13.93
CA LYS A 199 -28.92 9.48 -14.57
C LYS A 199 -27.62 10.02 -13.97
N ASP A 200 -26.88 10.75 -14.80
CA ASP A 200 -25.70 11.54 -14.44
C ASP A 200 -24.49 10.75 -13.94
N TRP A 201 -24.32 9.48 -14.34
CA TRP A 201 -23.14 8.69 -13.98
C TRP A 201 -21.82 9.45 -14.24
N PRO A 202 -20.96 9.58 -13.22
CA PRO A 202 -19.82 10.46 -13.33
C PRO A 202 -18.69 9.84 -14.17
N PRO A 203 -18.04 10.59 -15.08
CA PRO A 203 -17.00 10.05 -15.96
C PRO A 203 -15.77 9.58 -15.17
N GLN A 204 -15.03 8.62 -15.73
CA GLN A 204 -13.80 8.05 -15.14
C GLN A 204 -14.02 7.55 -13.70
N SER A 205 -15.09 6.78 -13.46
CA SER A 205 -15.47 6.30 -12.13
C SER A 205 -15.55 4.79 -11.95
N PRO A 206 -14.49 4.04 -12.30
CA PRO A 206 -14.46 2.60 -12.06
C PRO A 206 -14.56 2.25 -10.56
N ASP A 207 -14.04 3.11 -9.68
CA ASP A 207 -14.11 2.90 -8.22
C ASP A 207 -15.52 3.08 -7.64
N LEU A 208 -16.45 3.64 -8.41
CA LEU A 208 -17.88 3.71 -8.10
C LEU A 208 -18.68 2.57 -8.73
N ASN A 209 -18.08 1.77 -9.63
CA ASN A 209 -18.73 0.63 -10.27
C ASN A 209 -18.39 -0.69 -9.52
N PRO A 210 -19.34 -1.30 -8.78
CA PRO A 210 -19.04 -2.51 -8.01
C PRO A 210 -18.75 -3.74 -8.87
N ILE A 211 -19.18 -3.78 -10.13
CA ILE A 211 -19.02 -4.94 -11.02
C ILE A 211 -17.54 -5.27 -11.30
N GLU A 212 -16.64 -4.30 -11.18
CA GLU A 212 -15.19 -4.52 -11.24
C GLU A 212 -14.71 -5.57 -10.22
N TYR A 213 -15.38 -5.64 -9.06
CA TYR A 213 -15.11 -6.68 -8.09
C TYR A 213 -15.60 -8.04 -8.58
N VAL A 214 -16.79 -8.14 -9.19
CA VAL A 214 -17.31 -9.38 -9.80
C VAL A 214 -16.33 -9.88 -10.85
N TRP A 215 -15.86 -9.00 -11.72
CA TRP A 215 -14.87 -9.33 -12.74
C TRP A 215 -13.57 -9.86 -12.13
N ARG A 216 -13.12 -9.27 -11.03
CA ARG A 216 -11.95 -9.76 -10.30
C ARG A 216 -12.18 -11.16 -9.70
N GLN A 217 -13.36 -11.42 -9.12
CA GLN A 217 -13.70 -12.75 -8.60
C GLN A 217 -13.77 -13.79 -9.72
N LEU A 218 -14.43 -13.46 -10.83
CA LEU A 218 -14.53 -14.33 -11.99
C LEU A 218 -13.14 -14.68 -12.54
N LYS A 219 -12.29 -13.67 -12.76
CA LYS A 219 -10.90 -13.89 -13.20
C LYS A 219 -10.10 -14.71 -12.20
N SER A 220 -10.32 -14.51 -10.89
CA SER A 220 -9.70 -15.32 -9.85
C SER A 220 -10.13 -16.79 -9.93
N LYS A 221 -11.43 -17.07 -10.06
CA LYS A 221 -11.97 -18.43 -10.25
C LYS A 221 -11.41 -19.09 -11.50
N LEU A 222 -11.41 -18.37 -12.63
CA LEU A 222 -10.84 -18.86 -13.89
C LEU A 222 -9.33 -19.15 -13.77
N SER A 223 -8.59 -18.37 -12.98
CA SER A 223 -7.15 -18.60 -12.76
C SER A 223 -6.83 -19.81 -11.88
N GLN A 224 -7.81 -20.36 -11.17
CA GLN A 224 -7.65 -21.56 -10.33
C GLN A 224 -7.77 -22.87 -11.12
N TYR A 225 -8.14 -22.80 -12.41
CA TYR A 225 -8.15 -23.98 -13.27
C TYR A 225 -6.71 -24.44 -13.53
N ASP A 226 -6.45 -25.74 -13.36
CA ASP A 226 -5.12 -26.33 -13.58
C ASP A 226 -4.64 -26.25 -15.05
N THR A 227 -5.57 -26.05 -15.98
CA THR A 227 -5.29 -25.98 -17.41
C THR A 227 -5.73 -24.64 -17.98
N THR A 228 -4.97 -24.14 -18.95
CA THR A 228 -5.42 -23.01 -19.77
C THR A 228 -6.56 -23.43 -20.69
N PRO A 229 -7.50 -22.52 -21.03
CA PRO A 229 -8.51 -22.80 -22.04
C PRO A 229 -7.88 -23.15 -23.38
N ARG A 230 -8.39 -24.20 -24.04
CA ARG A 230 -7.84 -24.70 -25.32
C ARG A 230 -8.43 -23.99 -26.54
N SER A 231 -9.59 -23.35 -26.38
CA SER A 231 -10.32 -22.64 -27.42
C SER A 231 -11.21 -21.56 -26.82
N MET A 232 -11.80 -20.73 -27.68
CA MET A 232 -12.79 -19.75 -27.28
C MET A 232 -14.03 -20.41 -26.65
N ASP A 233 -14.49 -21.55 -27.19
CA ASP A 233 -15.65 -22.28 -26.66
C ASP A 233 -15.37 -22.88 -25.28
N ASP A 234 -14.16 -23.40 -25.05
CA ASP A 234 -13.74 -23.88 -23.74
C ASP A 234 -13.70 -22.72 -22.74
N LEU A 235 -13.16 -21.56 -23.14
CA LEU A 235 -13.19 -20.36 -22.30
C LEU A 235 -14.64 -19.94 -21.97
N TRP A 236 -15.54 -19.92 -22.96
CA TRP A 236 -16.95 -19.58 -22.74
C TRP A 236 -17.64 -20.53 -21.78
N LYS A 237 -17.44 -21.84 -21.92
CA LYS A 237 -18.00 -22.85 -21.00
C LYS A 237 -17.53 -22.65 -19.56
N ARG A 238 -16.25 -22.31 -19.38
CA ARG A 238 -15.69 -22.01 -18.04
C ARG A 238 -16.27 -20.71 -17.48
N ILE A 239 -16.36 -19.66 -18.29
CA ILE A 239 -16.96 -18.38 -17.89
C ILE A 239 -18.41 -18.61 -17.48
N ASP A 240 -19.21 -19.28 -18.30
CA ASP A 240 -20.62 -19.56 -18.04
C ASP A 240 -20.79 -20.35 -16.74
N LYS A 241 -20.01 -21.41 -16.55
CA LYS A 241 -20.00 -22.20 -15.31
C LYS A 241 -19.66 -21.35 -14.08
N GLU A 242 -18.58 -20.58 -14.12
CA GLU A 242 -18.16 -19.78 -12.96
C GLU A 242 -19.11 -18.60 -12.71
N TRP A 243 -19.66 -18.00 -13.76
CA TRP A 243 -20.63 -16.91 -13.66
C TRP A 243 -21.93 -17.39 -12.99
N ASN A 244 -22.45 -18.54 -13.42
CA ASN A 244 -23.65 -19.13 -12.82
C ASN A 244 -23.40 -19.73 -11.42
N SER A 245 -22.15 -19.75 -10.94
CA SER A 245 -21.81 -20.18 -9.58
C SER A 245 -21.98 -19.08 -8.53
N PHE A 246 -22.14 -17.81 -8.93
CA PHE A 246 -22.30 -16.72 -7.97
C PHE A 246 -23.70 -16.75 -7.33
N THR A 247 -23.72 -16.55 -6.01
CA THR A 247 -24.95 -16.50 -5.20
C THR A 247 -25.33 -15.07 -4.83
N GLU A 248 -26.55 -14.85 -4.31
CA GLU A 248 -26.95 -13.55 -3.75
C GLU A 248 -25.99 -13.09 -2.64
N SER A 249 -25.48 -14.03 -1.83
CA SER A 249 -24.51 -13.73 -0.77
C SER A 249 -23.17 -13.20 -1.32
N ASP A 250 -22.73 -13.69 -2.48
CA ASP A 250 -21.53 -13.17 -3.15
C ASP A 250 -21.74 -11.75 -3.68
N MET A 251 -22.98 -11.40 -4.02
CA MET A 251 -23.36 -10.09 -4.56
C MET A 251 -23.59 -9.04 -3.48
N GLN A 252 -24.02 -9.46 -2.29
CA GLN A 252 -24.38 -8.59 -1.17
C GLN A 252 -23.30 -7.55 -0.78
N PRO A 253 -22.01 -7.92 -0.64
CA PRO A 253 -20.96 -6.96 -0.33
C PRO A 253 -20.81 -5.81 -1.34
N TYR A 254 -21.32 -5.96 -2.57
CA TYR A 254 -21.16 -4.97 -3.63
C TYR A 254 -22.04 -3.76 -3.43
N TYR A 255 -23.34 -3.95 -3.34
CA TYR A 255 -24.26 -2.83 -3.12
C TYR A 255 -24.14 -2.29 -1.69
N GLU A 256 -23.83 -3.13 -0.69
CA GLU A 256 -23.51 -2.67 0.67
C GLU A 256 -22.25 -1.80 0.75
N SER A 257 -21.32 -1.95 -0.20
CA SER A 257 -20.12 -1.12 -0.26
C SER A 257 -20.38 0.28 -0.81
N MET A 258 -21.50 0.53 -1.49
CA MET A 258 -21.77 1.79 -2.19
C MET A 258 -21.74 3.03 -1.28
N PRO A 259 -22.39 3.03 -0.10
CA PRO A 259 -22.30 4.16 0.83
C PRO A 259 -20.85 4.46 1.25
N LYS A 260 -20.03 3.42 1.47
CA LYS A 260 -18.61 3.57 1.83
C LYS A 260 -17.78 4.12 0.66
N ARG A 261 -18.06 3.68 -0.57
CA ARG A 261 -17.41 4.20 -1.80
C ARG A 261 -17.72 5.68 -1.99
N ILE A 262 -19.00 6.06 -1.88
CA ILE A 262 -19.46 7.45 -1.99
C ILE A 262 -18.78 8.34 -0.94
N ALA A 263 -18.80 7.91 0.33
CA ALA A 263 -18.13 8.64 1.41
C ALA A 263 -16.63 8.82 1.15
N ALA A 264 -15.95 7.80 0.59
CA ALA A 264 -14.55 7.89 0.24
C ALA A 264 -14.27 8.88 -0.90
N VAL A 265 -15.12 8.95 -1.93
CA VAL A 265 -15.00 9.94 -3.02
C VAL A 265 -15.20 11.36 -2.47
N ILE A 266 -16.19 11.57 -1.61
CA ILE A 266 -16.45 12.87 -0.96
C ILE A 266 -15.24 13.29 -0.12
N LYS A 267 -14.71 12.38 0.71
CA LYS A 267 -13.52 12.61 1.53
C LYS A 267 -12.29 12.98 0.68
N ARG A 268 -12.18 12.42 -0.53
CA ARG A 268 -11.10 12.72 -1.49
C ARG A 268 -11.43 13.85 -2.46
N ARG A 269 -12.52 14.59 -2.24
CA ARG A 269 -12.96 15.73 -3.06
C ARG A 269 -13.07 15.37 -4.55
N GLY A 270 -13.60 14.19 -4.86
CA GLY A 270 -13.79 13.72 -6.23
C GLY A 270 -12.59 12.99 -6.84
N ASN A 271 -11.46 12.84 -6.13
CA ASN A 271 -10.34 12.03 -6.60
C ASN A 271 -10.57 10.53 -6.40
N TYR A 272 -9.80 9.72 -7.14
CA TYR A 272 -9.83 8.25 -7.05
C TYR A 272 -9.72 7.76 -5.61
N THR A 273 -10.57 6.80 -5.26
CA THR A 273 -10.53 6.11 -3.98
C THR A 273 -9.56 4.92 -4.03
N ASN A 274 -9.70 3.98 -3.10
CA ASN A 274 -8.95 2.73 -3.08
C ASN A 274 -9.87 1.52 -3.31
N PHE A 275 -11.14 1.78 -3.62
CA PHE A 275 -12.10 0.78 -4.04
C PHE A 275 -11.90 0.42 -5.51
#